data_AF-A0A8T1B2M3-F1
#
_entry.id   AF-A0A8T1B2M3-F1
#
_cell.length_a   1.000
_cell.length_b   1.000
_cell.length_c   1.000
_cell.angle_alpha   90.00
_cell.angle_beta   90.00
_cell.angle_gamma   90.00
#
_symmetry.space_group_name_H-M   'P 1'
#
loop_
_entity.id
_entity.type
_entity.pdbx_description
1 polymer ?
#
loop_
_entity_poly.entity_id
_entity_poly.type
_entity_poly.pdbx_seq_one_letter_code
_entity_poly.pdbx_strand_id
1 'polypeptide(L)'
;MREILSIHLGQGGIQTGNACWELYCLEHGIQPDGTMPSDKTIGGGDDSFSTFFSETGSGKHVPRAVFVDLEPTVCDEIRTGTYRQLYHPEQIISGKEDAANNYARGHYTIGKEYVDAVLDRVRKLADACTGLQGFMVFNAVGGGTGSGLGSLLLERLSVDYGRK
;
A
#
# COMPACT_ATOMS: atom_id res chain seq x y z
N MET A 1 -19.53 4.26 3.73
CA MET A 1 -18.17 4.71 3.40
C MET A 1 -17.71 4.06 2.09
N ARG A 2 -16.83 4.70 1.33
CA ARG A 2 -16.37 4.24 0.01
C ARG A 2 -14.85 4.20 -0.01
N GLU A 3 -14.26 3.13 0.51
CA GLU A 3 -12.82 3.03 0.75
C GLU A 3 -12.02 2.70 -0.52
N ILE A 4 -10.78 3.17 -0.59
CA ILE A 4 -9.83 2.91 -1.68
C ILE A 4 -8.55 2.33 -1.07
N LEU A 5 -7.98 1.32 -1.72
CA LEU A 5 -6.68 0.75 -1.35
C LEU A 5 -5.59 1.25 -2.29
N SER A 6 -4.50 1.77 -1.73
CA SER A 6 -3.32 2.17 -2.52
C SER A 6 -2.28 1.04 -2.56
N ILE A 7 -1.78 0.72 -3.74
CA ILE A 7 -0.77 -0.33 -3.94
C ILE A 7 0.43 0.30 -4.63
N HIS A 8 1.57 0.29 -3.96
CA HIS A 8 2.83 0.90 -4.40
C HIS A 8 3.84 -0.19 -4.76
N LEU A 9 4.23 -0.27 -6.03
CA LEU A 9 5.03 -1.36 -6.58
C LEU A 9 6.37 -0.87 -7.14
N GLY A 10 7.44 -1.48 -6.64
CA GLY A 10 8.81 -1.16 -7.00
C GLY A 10 9.25 0.22 -6.51
N GLN A 11 10.54 0.50 -6.60
CA GLN A 11 11.16 1.78 -6.23
C GLN A 11 10.33 3.01 -6.63
N GLY A 12 9.98 3.15 -7.92
CA GLY A 12 9.22 4.32 -8.38
C GLY A 12 7.85 4.45 -7.72
N GLY A 13 7.11 3.36 -7.56
CA GLY A 13 5.80 3.36 -6.90
C GLY A 13 5.90 3.66 -5.40
N ILE A 14 6.89 3.08 -4.72
CA ILE A 14 7.12 3.24 -3.28
C ILE A 14 7.56 4.66 -2.95
N GLN A 15 8.53 5.22 -3.67
CA GLN A 15 9.02 6.58 -3.41
C GLN A 15 7.95 7.64 -3.69
N THR A 16 7.16 7.48 -4.75
CA THR A 16 5.97 8.32 -4.98
C THR A 16 4.96 8.14 -3.84
N GLY A 17 4.69 6.90 -3.43
CA GLY A 17 3.79 6.61 -2.32
C GLY A 17 4.21 7.29 -1.02
N ASN A 18 5.50 7.24 -0.67
CA ASN A 18 6.02 7.85 0.54
C ASN A 18 5.74 9.37 0.58
N ALA A 19 5.99 10.06 -0.54
CA ALA A 19 5.69 11.48 -0.67
C ALA A 19 4.18 11.79 -0.62
N CYS A 20 3.35 10.96 -1.28
CA CYS A 20 1.90 11.12 -1.25
C CYS A 20 1.34 10.96 0.17
N TRP A 21 1.76 9.93 0.91
CA TRP A 21 1.25 9.68 2.25
C TRP A 21 1.76 10.69 3.28
N GLU A 22 2.97 11.22 3.12
CA GLU A 22 3.43 12.38 3.88
C GLU A 22 2.48 13.57 3.68
N LEU A 23 2.13 13.88 2.42
CA LEU A 23 1.22 14.98 2.12
C LEU A 23 -0.19 14.72 2.67
N TYR A 24 -0.73 13.51 2.52
CA TYR A 24 -2.05 13.17 3.07
C TYR A 24 -2.09 13.31 4.59
N CYS A 25 -1.03 12.91 5.29
CA CYS A 25 -0.90 13.12 6.72
C CYS A 25 -0.93 14.61 7.07
N LEU A 26 -0.19 15.46 6.35
CA LEU A 26 -0.18 16.90 6.56
C LEU A 26 -1.54 17.55 6.29
N GLU A 27 -2.22 17.17 5.19
CA GLU A 27 -3.54 17.69 4.82
C GLU A 27 -4.63 17.32 5.84
N HIS A 28 -4.52 16.14 6.45
CA HIS A 28 -5.48 15.66 7.44
C HIS A 28 -5.06 15.89 8.89
N GLY A 29 -3.89 16.49 9.15
CA GLY A 29 -3.39 16.72 10.51
C GLY A 29 -3.02 15.45 11.27
N ILE A 30 -2.74 14.35 10.56
CA ILE A 30 -2.30 13.07 11.12
C ILE A 30 -0.79 13.15 11.34
N GLN A 31 -0.36 12.84 12.57
CA GLN A 31 1.04 12.83 12.94
C GLN A 31 1.76 11.60 12.37
N PRO A 32 3.11 11.60 12.31
CA PRO A 32 3.87 10.47 11.76
C PRO A 32 3.68 9.12 12.48
N ASP A 33 3.18 9.14 13.71
CA ASP A 33 2.83 7.95 14.50
C ASP A 33 1.37 7.47 14.26
N GLY A 34 0.62 8.19 13.42
CA GLY A 34 -0.79 7.95 13.11
C GLY A 34 -1.78 8.59 14.09
N THR A 35 -1.32 9.33 15.10
CA THR A 35 -2.23 10.04 16.01
C THR A 35 -2.80 11.29 15.35
N MET A 36 -4.05 11.65 15.68
CA MET A 36 -4.70 12.86 15.18
C MET A 36 -5.30 13.64 16.36
N PRO A 37 -4.56 14.59 16.96
CA PRO A 37 -5.02 15.28 18.18
C PRO A 37 -6.30 16.11 18.00
N SER A 38 -6.61 16.52 16.77
CA SER A 38 -7.82 17.24 16.41
C SER A 38 -9.06 16.36 16.33
N ASP A 39 -8.89 15.05 16.17
CA ASP A 39 -9.99 14.10 16.12
C ASP A 39 -10.52 13.83 17.53
N LYS A 40 -11.75 14.30 17.79
CA LYS A 40 -12.47 14.10 19.05
C LYS A 40 -13.47 12.94 18.97
N THR A 41 -13.54 12.26 17.83
CA THR A 41 -14.52 11.23 17.49
C THR A 41 -13.88 9.85 17.40
N ILE A 42 -13.04 9.52 18.38
CA ILE A 42 -12.43 8.18 18.52
C ILE A 42 -13.53 7.12 18.40
N GLY A 43 -13.47 6.30 17.35
CA GLY A 43 -14.43 5.22 17.10
C GLY A 43 -15.79 5.63 16.53
N GLY A 44 -15.94 6.81 15.91
CA GLY A 44 -17.25 7.22 15.39
C GLY A 44 -17.34 8.54 14.63
N GLY A 45 -16.44 8.81 13.67
CA GLY A 45 -16.56 9.93 12.73
C GLY A 45 -16.65 9.43 11.28
N ASP A 46 -17.74 9.75 10.57
CA ASP A 46 -17.93 9.48 9.14
C ASP A 46 -17.17 10.53 8.29
N ASP A 47 -15.89 10.76 8.64
CA ASP A 47 -15.06 11.78 8.04
C ASP A 47 -14.52 11.31 6.69
N SER A 48 -14.39 12.23 5.73
CA SER A 48 -14.02 11.90 4.34
C SER A 48 -12.67 11.18 4.20
N PHE A 49 -11.74 11.37 5.14
CA PHE A 49 -10.40 10.75 5.14
C PHE A 49 -10.40 9.26 5.48
N SER A 50 -11.48 8.75 6.09
CA SER A 50 -11.68 7.32 6.37
C SER A 50 -11.69 6.44 5.10
N THR A 51 -11.89 7.08 3.93
CA THR A 51 -11.66 6.52 2.59
C THR A 51 -10.25 5.97 2.44
N PHE A 52 -9.24 6.67 2.96
CA PHE A 52 -7.81 6.37 2.81
C PHE A 52 -7.17 5.79 4.08
N PHE A 53 -7.73 6.08 5.26
CA PHE A 53 -7.21 5.61 6.54
C PHE A 53 -8.20 4.68 7.24
N SER A 54 -7.69 3.67 7.93
CA SER A 54 -8.43 2.89 8.92
C SER A 54 -8.06 3.37 10.32
N GLU A 55 -9.03 3.45 11.22
CA GLU A 55 -8.79 3.78 12.63
C GLU A 55 -8.62 2.49 13.45
N THR A 56 -7.61 2.43 14.32
CA THR A 56 -7.49 1.38 15.33
C THR A 56 -8.23 1.78 16.61
N GLY A 57 -8.55 0.81 17.47
CA GLY A 57 -9.15 1.10 18.79
C GLY A 57 -8.28 1.96 19.73
N SER A 58 -7.02 2.24 19.39
CA SER A 58 -6.15 3.17 20.11
C SER A 58 -6.16 4.59 19.54
N GLY A 59 -7.08 4.90 18.61
CA GLY A 59 -7.17 6.21 17.94
C GLY A 59 -6.06 6.45 16.91
N LYS A 60 -5.42 5.39 16.41
CA LYS A 60 -4.36 5.50 15.41
C LYS A 60 -4.94 5.34 14.01
N HIS A 61 -4.61 6.28 13.14
CA HIS A 61 -4.93 6.26 11.72
C HIS A 61 -3.83 5.54 10.95
N VAL A 62 -4.21 4.43 10.32
CA VAL A 62 -3.32 3.58 9.53
C VAL A 62 -3.72 3.67 8.06
N PRO A 63 -2.82 4.00 7.14
CA PRO A 63 -3.08 4.01 5.70
C PRO A 63 -3.62 2.68 5.19
N ARG A 64 -4.60 2.73 4.29
CA ARG A 64 -5.07 1.60 3.48
C ARG A 64 -4.11 1.37 2.30
N ALA A 65 -2.83 1.18 2.61
CA ALA A 65 -1.77 1.05 1.62
C ALA A 65 -1.04 -0.30 1.72
N VAL A 66 -0.47 -0.74 0.60
CA VAL A 66 0.51 -1.83 0.52
C VAL A 66 1.72 -1.33 -0.28
N PHE A 67 2.92 -1.56 0.24
CA PHE A 67 4.20 -1.27 -0.43
C PHE A 67 4.89 -2.59 -0.74
N VAL A 68 5.29 -2.78 -1.98
CA VAL A 68 5.88 -4.03 -2.44
C VAL A 68 7.09 -3.77 -3.33
N ASP A 69 8.22 -4.34 -2.96
CA ASP A 69 9.37 -4.47 -3.86
C ASP A 69 9.96 -5.88 -3.78
N LEU A 70 10.66 -6.31 -4.83
CA LEU A 70 11.33 -7.61 -4.89
C LEU A 70 12.70 -7.59 -4.21
N GLU A 71 13.17 -6.40 -3.81
CA GLU A 71 14.37 -6.17 -3.03
C GLU A 71 14.07 -5.27 -1.82
N PRO A 72 14.88 -5.28 -0.74
CA PRO A 72 14.52 -4.65 0.52
C PRO A 72 14.80 -3.14 0.63
N THR A 73 15.71 -2.57 -0.15
CA THR A 73 16.30 -1.24 0.06
C THR A 73 15.24 -0.15 0.23
N VAL A 74 14.36 0.01 -0.74
CA VAL A 74 13.33 1.07 -0.70
C VAL A 74 12.23 0.78 0.32
N CYS A 75 11.96 -0.48 0.63
CA CYS A 75 11.04 -0.85 1.70
C CYS A 75 11.62 -0.55 3.08
N ASP A 76 12.93 -0.74 3.26
CA ASP A 76 13.64 -0.46 4.50
C ASP A 76 13.70 1.04 4.80
N GLU A 77 13.75 1.89 3.76
CA GLU A 77 13.58 3.34 3.91
C GLU A 77 12.22 3.68 4.54
N ILE A 78 11.13 3.00 4.15
CA ILE A 78 9.81 3.19 4.78
C ILE A 78 9.81 2.68 6.23
N ARG A 79 10.44 1.52 6.49
CA ARG A 79 10.50 0.90 7.83
C ARG A 79 11.36 1.69 8.82
N THR A 80 12.27 2.52 8.34
CA THR A 80 13.22 3.27 9.18
C THR A 80 12.99 4.79 9.14
N GLY A 81 12.22 5.29 8.17
CA GLY A 81 11.93 6.70 7.97
C GLY A 81 11.00 7.32 9.01
N THR A 82 10.69 8.60 8.81
CA THR A 82 9.87 9.42 9.72
C THR A 82 8.51 8.78 10.00
N TYR A 83 7.87 8.23 8.97
CA TYR A 83 6.55 7.60 9.03
C TYR A 83 6.60 6.09 9.31
N ARG A 84 7.72 5.56 9.84
CA ARG A 84 7.87 4.12 10.15
C ARG A 84 6.79 3.56 11.08
N GLN A 85 6.19 4.41 11.90
CA GLN A 85 5.11 4.03 12.80
C GLN A 85 3.74 4.15 12.16
N LEU A 86 3.59 4.82 11.03
CA LEU A 86 2.28 5.04 10.39
C LEU A 86 1.70 3.73 9.84
N TYR A 87 2.53 2.93 9.18
CA TYR A 87 2.12 1.72 8.48
C TYR A 87 2.12 0.48 9.39
N HIS A 88 1.25 -0.47 9.09
CA HIS A 88 1.36 -1.81 9.68
C HIS A 88 2.53 -2.56 9.01
N PRO A 89 3.43 -3.24 9.74
CA PRO A 89 4.60 -3.89 9.14
C PRO A 89 4.28 -4.88 8.02
N GLU A 90 3.17 -5.64 8.15
CA GLU A 90 2.69 -6.55 7.09
C GLU A 90 2.25 -5.83 5.79
N GLN A 91 2.08 -4.51 5.79
CA GLN A 91 1.79 -3.73 4.56
C GLN A 91 3.05 -3.48 3.73
N ILE A 92 4.25 -3.75 4.27
CA ILE A 92 5.52 -3.52 3.60
C ILE A 92 6.17 -4.87 3.29
N ILE A 93 6.00 -5.31 2.05
CA ILE A 93 6.45 -6.62 1.56
C ILE A 93 7.72 -6.40 0.73
N SER A 94 8.81 -7.04 1.12
CA SER A 94 10.07 -6.98 0.38
C SER A 94 10.60 -8.38 0.07
N GLY A 95 11.07 -8.58 -1.15
CA GLY A 95 11.81 -9.77 -1.52
C GLY A 95 13.29 -9.72 -1.18
N LYS A 96 14.04 -10.68 -1.71
CA LYS A 96 15.50 -10.78 -1.55
C LYS A 96 16.27 -10.61 -2.86
N GLU A 97 15.58 -10.66 -3.99
CA GLU A 97 16.18 -10.66 -5.32
C GLU A 97 15.35 -9.78 -6.24
N ASP A 98 15.98 -8.81 -6.89
CA ASP A 98 15.29 -7.86 -7.74
C ASP A 98 14.85 -8.45 -9.10
N ALA A 99 14.04 -7.68 -9.83
CA ALA A 99 13.70 -8.01 -11.21
C ALA A 99 14.79 -7.60 -12.22
N ALA A 100 15.91 -7.00 -11.79
CA ALA A 100 17.03 -6.56 -12.62
C ALA A 100 16.61 -5.77 -13.89
N ASN A 101 15.67 -4.83 -13.75
CA ASN A 101 15.07 -4.07 -14.87
C ASN A 101 14.50 -4.94 -16.00
N ASN A 102 14.09 -6.18 -15.69
CA ASN A 102 13.55 -7.13 -16.65
C ASN A 102 12.08 -7.44 -16.32
N TYR A 103 11.18 -7.06 -17.24
CA TYR A 103 9.75 -7.34 -17.14
C TYR A 103 9.46 -8.83 -16.88
N ALA A 104 10.13 -9.72 -17.61
CA ALA A 104 9.87 -11.16 -17.50
C ALA A 104 10.24 -11.73 -16.14
N ARG A 105 11.29 -11.17 -15.49
CA ARG A 105 11.64 -11.53 -14.12
C ARG A 105 10.56 -11.08 -13.13
N GLY A 106 10.08 -9.85 -13.28
CA GLY A 106 8.98 -9.33 -12.45
C GLY A 106 7.66 -10.08 -12.67
N HIS A 107 7.34 -10.49 -13.89
CA HIS A 107 6.04 -11.07 -14.22
C HIS A 107 6.00 -12.60 -14.12
N TYR A 108 6.99 -13.31 -14.65
CA TYR A 108 6.90 -14.77 -14.85
C TYR A 108 7.70 -15.59 -13.83
N THR A 109 8.81 -15.05 -13.30
CA THR A 109 9.69 -15.78 -12.39
C THR A 109 9.63 -15.23 -10.97
N ILE A 110 10.45 -14.23 -10.64
CA ILE A 110 10.62 -13.74 -9.27
C ILE A 110 9.31 -13.20 -8.70
N GLY A 111 8.60 -12.33 -9.44
CA GLY A 111 7.36 -11.75 -8.90
C GLY A 111 6.23 -12.76 -8.70
N LYS A 112 6.26 -13.91 -9.39
CA LYS A 112 5.30 -14.99 -9.18
C LYS A 112 5.45 -15.62 -7.78
N GLU A 113 6.64 -15.59 -7.20
CA GLU A 113 6.87 -16.09 -5.83
C GLU A 113 6.27 -15.17 -4.77
N TYR A 114 6.03 -13.89 -5.10
CA TYR A 114 5.55 -12.87 -4.16
C TYR A 114 4.09 -12.48 -4.37
N VAL A 115 3.51 -12.68 -5.55
CA VAL A 115 2.14 -12.20 -5.87
C VAL A 115 1.09 -12.72 -4.89
N ASP A 116 1.17 -13.97 -4.45
CA ASP A 116 0.19 -14.55 -3.53
C ASP A 116 0.26 -13.89 -2.14
N ALA A 117 1.48 -13.62 -1.64
CA ALA A 117 1.66 -12.90 -0.37
C ALA A 117 1.12 -11.46 -0.45
N VAL A 118 1.27 -10.80 -1.60
CA VAL A 118 0.71 -9.47 -1.86
C VAL A 118 -0.81 -9.52 -1.89
N LEU A 119 -1.40 -10.47 -2.62
CA LEU A 119 -2.85 -10.64 -2.72
C LEU A 119 -3.49 -10.97 -1.37
N ASP A 120 -2.85 -11.79 -0.56
CA ASP A 120 -3.32 -12.08 0.80
C ASP A 120 -3.32 -10.83 1.67
N ARG A 121 -2.33 -9.96 1.54
CA ARG A 121 -2.32 -8.68 2.27
C ARG A 121 -3.39 -7.72 1.76
N VAL A 122 -3.58 -7.63 0.44
CA VAL A 122 -4.66 -6.85 -0.16
C VAL A 122 -6.02 -7.36 0.31
N ARG A 123 -6.22 -8.68 0.37
CA ARG A 123 -7.45 -9.31 0.88
C ARG A 123 -7.74 -8.90 2.32
N LYS A 124 -6.75 -8.97 3.22
CA LYS A 124 -6.92 -8.52 4.62
C LYS A 124 -7.37 -7.05 4.71
N LEU A 125 -6.85 -6.17 3.86
CA LEU A 125 -7.24 -4.76 3.84
C LEU A 125 -8.64 -4.56 3.22
N ALA A 126 -8.96 -5.32 2.18
CA ALA A 126 -10.27 -5.31 1.55
C ALA A 126 -11.36 -5.81 2.51
N ASP A 127 -11.09 -6.87 3.27
CA ASP A 127 -12.02 -7.43 4.28
C ASP A 127 -12.29 -6.43 5.43
N ALA A 128 -11.34 -5.54 5.71
CA ALA A 128 -11.49 -4.45 6.68
C ALA A 128 -12.24 -3.22 6.13
N CYS A 129 -12.66 -3.25 4.86
CA CYS A 129 -13.47 -2.19 4.26
C CYS A 129 -14.96 -2.56 4.30
N THR A 130 -15.80 -1.59 4.61
CA THR A 130 -17.26 -1.74 4.57
C THR A 130 -17.81 -1.64 3.14
N GLY A 131 -17.12 -0.92 2.26
CA GLY A 131 -17.56 -0.60 0.91
C GLY A 131 -16.42 -0.32 -0.07
N LEU A 132 -15.43 -1.23 -0.15
CA LEU A 132 -14.29 -1.12 -1.07
C LEU A 132 -14.75 -0.70 -2.48
N GLN A 133 -14.22 0.42 -2.98
CA GLN A 133 -14.51 0.92 -4.32
C GLN A 133 -13.56 0.34 -5.36
N GLY A 134 -12.27 0.25 -5.03
CA GLY A 134 -11.24 -0.18 -5.95
C GLY A 134 -9.84 0.13 -5.44
N PHE A 135 -8.89 0.17 -6.38
CA PHE A 135 -7.47 0.26 -6.09
C PHE A 135 -6.81 1.44 -6.83
N MET A 136 -5.92 2.14 -6.15
CA MET A 136 -4.97 3.07 -6.78
C MET A 136 -3.61 2.39 -6.87
N VAL A 137 -3.15 2.08 -8.08
CA VAL A 137 -1.90 1.36 -8.30
C VAL A 137 -0.83 2.34 -8.79
N PHE A 138 0.29 2.40 -8.06
CA PHE A 138 1.43 3.24 -8.35
C PHE A 138 2.63 2.37 -8.70
N ASN A 139 3.14 2.51 -9.92
CA ASN A 139 4.26 1.72 -10.41
C ASN A 139 5.02 2.47 -11.52
N ALA A 140 6.29 2.15 -11.69
CA ALA A 140 7.06 2.60 -12.84
C ALA A 140 6.97 1.58 -13.98
N VAL A 141 6.60 2.03 -15.18
CA VAL A 141 6.53 1.17 -16.38
C VAL A 141 7.92 0.78 -16.93
N GLY A 142 8.97 1.52 -16.57
CA GLY A 142 10.34 1.24 -17.02
C GLY A 142 11.11 0.24 -16.15
N GLY A 143 10.67 0.00 -14.90
CA GLY A 143 11.36 -0.90 -13.96
C GLY A 143 10.83 -2.33 -14.03
N GLY A 144 11.66 -3.32 -13.69
CA GLY A 144 11.26 -4.75 -13.75
C GLY A 144 10.16 -5.13 -12.76
N THR A 145 10.25 -4.67 -11.50
CA THR A 145 9.21 -4.89 -10.48
C THR A 145 7.94 -4.12 -10.82
N GLY A 146 8.05 -2.80 -11.03
CA GLY A 146 6.90 -1.94 -11.31
C GLY A 146 6.12 -2.38 -12.54
N SER A 147 6.80 -2.73 -13.65
CA SER A 147 6.14 -3.20 -14.86
C SER A 147 5.68 -4.66 -14.75
N GLY A 148 6.59 -5.58 -14.42
CA GLY A 148 6.34 -7.02 -14.46
C GLY A 148 5.41 -7.50 -13.36
N LEU A 149 5.80 -7.32 -12.10
CA LEU A 149 4.97 -7.70 -10.94
C LEU A 149 3.69 -6.86 -10.90
N GLY A 150 3.77 -5.58 -11.29
CA GLY A 150 2.57 -4.74 -11.38
C GLY A 150 1.55 -5.24 -12.38
N SER A 151 1.98 -5.66 -13.58
CA SER A 151 1.07 -6.26 -14.57
C SER A 151 0.47 -7.57 -14.06
N LEU A 152 1.30 -8.45 -13.47
CA LEU A 152 0.83 -9.72 -12.89
C LEU A 152 -0.21 -9.47 -11.80
N LEU A 153 0.03 -8.51 -10.92
CA LEU A 153 -0.91 -8.18 -9.84
C LEU A 153 -2.23 -7.64 -10.39
N LEU A 154 -2.20 -6.77 -11.41
CA LEU A 154 -3.42 -6.24 -12.04
C LEU A 154 -4.28 -7.34 -12.68
N GLU A 155 -3.65 -8.33 -13.32
CA GLU A 155 -4.36 -9.51 -13.85
C GLU A 155 -5.09 -10.27 -12.74
N ARG A 156 -4.41 -10.48 -11.60
CA ARG A 156 -4.99 -11.19 -10.45
C ARG A 156 -6.11 -10.40 -9.77
N LEU A 157 -5.91 -9.10 -9.56
CA LEU A 157 -6.93 -8.21 -9.00
C LEU A 157 -8.18 -8.18 -9.87
N SER A 158 -8.04 -8.21 -11.20
CA SER A 158 -9.17 -8.25 -12.12
C SER A 158 -10.00 -9.54 -12.00
N VAL A 159 -9.37 -10.66 -11.63
CA VAL A 159 -10.05 -11.93 -11.37
C VAL A 159 -10.75 -11.90 -10.01
N ASP A 160 -10.02 -11.53 -8.96
CA ASP A 160 -10.51 -11.60 -7.58
C ASP A 160 -11.53 -10.49 -7.25
N TYR A 161 -11.40 -9.34 -7.90
CA TYR A 161 -12.19 -8.13 -7.64
C TYR A 161 -12.83 -7.55 -8.91
N GLY A 162 -13.26 -8.38 -9.87
CA GLY A 162 -13.74 -7.93 -11.20
C GLY A 162 -14.96 -6.99 -11.26
N ARG A 163 -15.50 -6.54 -10.11
CA ARG A 163 -16.53 -5.49 -10.02
C ARG A 163 -16.02 -4.21 -9.35
N LYS A 164 -14.71 -4.10 -9.15
CA LYS A 164 -13.99 -3.00 -8.49
C LYS A 164 -12.98 -2.39 -9.45
#